data_AF-A0A1Q5PRG8-F1
#
_entry.id   AF-A0A1Q5PRG8-F1
#
_cell.length_a   1.000
_cell.length_b   1.000
_cell.length_c   1.000
_cell.angle_alpha   90.00
_cell.angle_beta   90.00
_cell.angle_gamma   90.00
#
_symmetry.space_group_name_H-M   'P 1'
#
loop_
_entity.id
_entity.type
_entity.pdbx_description
1 polymer ?
#
loop_
_entity_poly.entity_id
_entity_poly.type
_entity_poly.pdbx_seq_one_letter_code
_entity_poly.pdbx_strand_id
1 'polypeptide(L)'
;MNAEASREKSIRHGHPSTLHLYWARRPLAAARAVLFAQLVDDPSSRPEEFPTIEEQDAERARLHALLEQLVVWENSNDETLLRQASAEIRKSNNGELPAVLDPFAGGGAIPLEAQRLGLEAHASDLNPLAVLINKALIEIPPKFAGKPPVYPGSAGANLTGWSRAEGLAEDVRRYGEWMR
;
A
#
# COMPACT_ATOMS: atom_id res chain seq x y z
N MET A 1 20.82 -2.53 1.64
CA MET A 1 19.59 -1.70 1.48
C MET A 1 19.29 -1.67 -0.02
N ASN A 2 18.07 -2.00 -0.45
CA ASN A 2 17.69 -1.91 -1.88
C ASN A 2 17.78 -0.44 -2.36
N ALA A 3 18.12 -0.23 -3.64
CA ALA A 3 18.20 1.09 -4.27
C ALA A 3 16.92 1.93 -4.08
N GLU A 4 15.74 1.33 -4.24
CA GLU A 4 14.46 2.03 -4.09
C GLU A 4 14.21 2.48 -2.65
N ALA A 5 14.57 1.66 -1.65
CA ALA A 5 14.49 2.03 -0.24
C ALA A 5 15.42 3.22 0.12
N SER A 6 16.55 3.34 -0.57
CA SER A 6 17.45 4.51 -0.42
C SER A 6 16.88 5.74 -1.10
N ARG A 7 16.31 5.57 -2.30
CA ARG A 7 15.66 6.62 -3.10
C ARG A 7 14.43 7.20 -2.41
N GLU A 8 13.68 6.39 -1.66
CA GLU A 8 12.51 6.84 -0.90
C GLU A 8 12.81 8.03 0.02
N LYS A 9 14.03 8.11 0.58
CA LYS A 9 14.45 9.20 1.47
C LYS A 9 14.50 10.58 0.79
N SER A 10 14.65 10.62 -0.53
CA SER A 10 14.71 11.87 -1.29
C SER A 10 13.36 12.29 -1.88
N ILE A 11 12.30 11.49 -1.74
CA ILE A 11 10.97 11.82 -2.24
C ILE A 11 10.37 12.97 -1.42
N ARG A 12 9.89 14.01 -2.13
CA ARG A 12 9.36 15.25 -1.52
C ARG A 12 7.88 15.49 -1.76
N HIS A 13 7.20 14.61 -2.50
CA HIS A 13 5.77 14.76 -2.79
C HIS A 13 5.04 13.41 -2.75
N GLY A 14 3.80 13.42 -2.25
CA GLY A 14 2.92 12.24 -2.22
C GLY A 14 3.37 11.10 -1.30
N HIS A 15 4.50 11.25 -0.60
CA HIS A 15 5.06 10.24 0.27
C HIS A 15 4.63 10.48 1.72
N PRO A 16 4.25 9.45 2.51
CA PRO A 16 3.80 9.64 3.90
C PRO A 16 4.73 10.46 4.79
N SER A 17 6.05 10.44 4.52
CA SER A 17 7.02 11.25 5.28
C SER A 17 6.89 12.76 5.07
N THR A 18 6.17 13.21 4.04
CA THR A 18 5.89 14.64 3.82
C THR A 18 4.72 15.10 4.67
N LEU A 19 3.92 14.18 5.23
CA LEU A 19 2.89 14.48 6.22
C LEU A 19 3.51 14.69 7.61
N HIS A 20 4.35 13.75 8.06
CA HIS A 20 5.05 13.82 9.33
C HIS A 20 6.31 12.94 9.33
N LEU A 21 7.39 13.42 9.96
CA LEU A 21 8.62 12.65 10.13
C LEU A 21 8.52 11.75 11.38
N TYR A 22 8.39 10.44 11.18
CA TYR A 22 8.44 9.45 12.27
C TYR A 22 9.84 8.83 12.38
N TRP A 23 10.35 8.60 13.59
CA TRP A 23 11.75 8.22 13.84
C TRP A 23 12.10 6.77 13.47
N ALA A 24 11.13 5.86 13.49
CA ALA A 24 11.33 4.43 13.23
C ALA A 24 10.66 3.97 11.91
N ARG A 25 10.73 4.78 10.84
CA ARG A 25 10.08 4.42 9.57
C ARG A 25 10.82 3.32 8.82
N ARG A 26 10.07 2.28 8.48
CA ARG A 26 10.46 1.29 7.49
C ARG A 26 10.19 1.83 6.08
N PRO A 27 11.10 1.63 5.11
CA PRO A 27 10.83 1.96 3.72
C PRO A 27 9.60 1.21 3.20
N LEU A 28 8.71 1.91 2.51
CA LEU A 28 7.48 1.36 1.93
C LEU A 28 7.78 0.28 0.89
N ALA A 29 8.76 0.50 0.03
CA ALA A 29 9.20 -0.50 -0.95
C ALA A 29 9.63 -1.81 -0.26
N ALA A 30 10.33 -1.71 0.87
CA ALA A 30 10.76 -2.87 1.65
C ALA A 30 9.57 -3.55 2.34
N ALA A 31 8.64 -2.78 2.91
CA ALA A 31 7.43 -3.33 3.52
C ALA A 31 6.59 -4.11 2.51
N ARG A 32 6.36 -3.55 1.31
CA ARG A 32 5.66 -4.23 0.21
C ARG A 32 6.37 -5.51 -0.22
N ALA A 33 7.69 -5.48 -0.35
CA ALA A 33 8.46 -6.66 -0.73
C ALA A 33 8.34 -7.80 0.30
N VAL A 34 8.46 -7.46 1.59
CA VAL A 34 8.33 -8.44 2.67
C VAL A 34 6.89 -8.99 2.75
N LEU A 35 5.87 -8.16 2.52
CA LEU A 35 4.47 -8.62 2.42
C LEU A 35 4.25 -9.57 1.25
N PHE A 36 4.78 -9.26 0.08
CA PHE A 36 4.67 -10.16 -1.07
C PHE A 36 5.42 -11.48 -0.82
N ALA A 37 6.68 -11.41 -0.40
CA ALA A 37 7.52 -12.60 -0.20
C ALA A 37 7.07 -13.51 0.95
N GLN A 38 6.39 -12.99 1.97
CA GLN A 38 5.86 -13.82 3.06
C GLN A 38 4.54 -14.51 2.71
N LEU A 39 3.82 -14.01 1.70
CA LEU A 39 2.48 -14.47 1.35
C LEU A 39 2.42 -15.22 0.03
N VAL A 40 3.52 -15.26 -0.73
CA VAL A 40 3.62 -16.00 -1.99
C VAL A 40 4.50 -17.21 -1.80
N ASP A 41 4.00 -18.39 -2.17
CA ASP A 41 4.72 -19.65 -2.05
C ASP A 41 5.93 -19.68 -3.00
N ASP A 42 7.05 -20.25 -2.55
CA ASP A 42 8.09 -20.65 -3.48
C ASP A 42 7.57 -21.79 -4.36
N PRO A 43 7.86 -21.82 -5.67
CA PRO A 43 7.42 -22.89 -6.58
C PRO A 43 7.79 -24.30 -6.11
N SER A 44 8.88 -24.47 -5.36
CA SER A 44 9.27 -25.77 -4.76
C SER A 44 8.27 -26.30 -3.73
N SER A 45 7.42 -25.44 -3.16
CA SER A 45 6.34 -25.84 -2.26
C SER A 45 5.10 -26.36 -3.00
N ARG A 46 5.10 -26.30 -4.34
CA ARG A 46 4.00 -26.74 -5.21
C ARG A 46 4.51 -27.73 -6.27
N PRO A 47 5.04 -28.90 -5.87
CA PRO A 47 5.61 -29.87 -6.81
C PRO A 47 4.60 -30.44 -7.81
N GLU A 48 3.30 -30.39 -7.49
CA GLU A 48 2.22 -30.78 -8.40
C GLU A 48 2.04 -29.78 -9.56
N GLU A 49 2.34 -28.49 -9.33
CA GLU A 49 2.28 -27.43 -10.35
C GLU A 49 3.63 -27.22 -11.05
N PHE A 50 4.74 -27.42 -10.33
CA PHE A 50 6.12 -27.24 -10.80
C PHE A 50 6.98 -28.48 -10.49
N PRO A 51 6.80 -29.57 -11.25
CA PRO A 51 7.42 -30.86 -10.96
C PRO A 51 8.94 -30.91 -11.18
N THR A 52 9.49 -30.02 -12.02
CA THR A 52 10.93 -29.99 -12.33
C THR A 52 11.65 -28.78 -11.73
N ILE A 53 12.97 -28.89 -11.53
CA ILE A 53 13.79 -27.78 -11.05
C ILE A 53 13.76 -26.62 -12.07
N GLU A 54 13.78 -26.94 -13.35
CA GLU A 54 13.73 -25.96 -14.43
C GLU A 54 12.42 -25.15 -14.41
N GLU A 55 11.28 -25.80 -14.17
CA GLU A 55 9.98 -25.12 -14.01
C GLU A 55 9.92 -24.27 -12.73
N GLN A 56 10.47 -24.78 -11.62
CA GLN A 56 10.56 -24.03 -10.36
C GLN A 56 11.42 -22.78 -10.51
N ASP A 57 12.56 -22.89 -11.17
CA ASP A 57 13.47 -21.78 -11.43
C ASP A 57 12.85 -20.74 -12.37
N ALA A 58 12.14 -21.19 -13.40
CA ALA A 58 11.44 -20.30 -14.33
C ALA A 58 10.31 -19.52 -13.62
N GLU A 59 9.50 -20.18 -12.80
CA GLU A 59 8.43 -19.51 -12.06
C GLU A 59 9.00 -18.57 -10.99
N ARG A 60 10.06 -18.99 -10.29
CA ARG A 60 10.74 -18.14 -9.30
C ARG A 60 11.29 -16.88 -9.95
N ALA A 61 11.89 -16.98 -11.13
CA ALA A 61 12.35 -15.83 -11.90
C ALA A 61 11.19 -14.89 -12.28
N ARG A 62 10.02 -15.42 -12.68
CA ARG A 62 8.83 -14.62 -12.96
C ARG A 62 8.33 -13.88 -11.70
N LEU A 63 8.26 -14.56 -10.56
CA LEU A 63 7.84 -13.96 -9.29
C LEU A 63 8.84 -12.88 -8.83
N HIS A 64 10.14 -13.10 -9.01
CA HIS A 64 11.17 -12.09 -8.75
C HIS A 64 11.02 -10.87 -9.66
N ALA A 65 10.75 -11.05 -10.96
CA ALA A 65 10.51 -9.94 -11.89
C ALA A 65 9.26 -9.13 -11.52
N LEU A 66 8.21 -9.78 -10.99
CA LEU A 66 7.04 -9.10 -10.43
C LEU A 66 7.43 -8.30 -9.17
N LEU A 67 8.19 -8.90 -8.26
CA LEU A 67 8.68 -8.25 -7.05
C LEU A 67 9.56 -7.02 -7.36
N GLU A 68 10.43 -7.11 -8.36
CA GLU A 68 11.26 -6.00 -8.83
C GLU A 68 10.42 -4.81 -9.30
N GLN A 69 9.34 -5.07 -10.05
CA GLN A 69 8.38 -4.04 -10.44
C GLN A 69 7.63 -3.48 -9.24
N LEU A 70 7.24 -4.33 -8.28
CA LEU A 70 6.53 -3.92 -7.08
C LEU A 70 7.38 -3.01 -6.21
N VAL A 71 8.70 -3.15 -6.13
CA VAL A 71 9.51 -2.29 -5.23
C VAL A 71 9.76 -0.89 -5.76
N VAL A 72 9.47 -0.61 -7.03
CA VAL A 72 9.59 0.73 -7.62
C VAL A 72 8.53 1.66 -7.03
N TRP A 73 8.94 2.83 -6.52
CA TRP A 73 8.01 3.76 -5.87
C TRP A 73 6.92 4.27 -6.82
N GLU A 74 7.28 4.61 -8.06
CA GLU A 74 6.36 5.10 -9.08
C GLU A 74 5.22 4.12 -9.37
N ASN A 75 5.47 2.82 -9.20
CA ASN A 75 4.50 1.76 -9.42
C ASN A 75 3.55 1.55 -8.21
N SER A 76 3.73 2.29 -7.11
CA SER A 76 2.99 2.08 -5.86
C SER A 76 1.48 2.29 -5.95
N ASN A 77 0.97 2.88 -7.04
CA ASN A 77 -0.45 3.05 -7.31
C ASN A 77 -0.87 2.45 -8.68
N ASP A 78 -0.04 1.58 -9.28
CA ASP A 78 -0.40 0.85 -10.49
C ASP A 78 -1.40 -0.27 -10.15
N GLU A 79 -2.67 -0.04 -10.45
CA GLU A 79 -3.76 -0.97 -10.15
C GLU A 79 -3.63 -2.31 -10.88
N THR A 80 -2.98 -2.35 -12.04
CA THR A 80 -2.79 -3.60 -12.78
C THR A 80 -1.72 -4.44 -12.11
N LEU A 81 -0.59 -3.82 -11.76
CA LEU A 81 0.50 -4.49 -11.06
C LEU A 81 0.07 -4.97 -9.66
N LEU A 82 -0.63 -4.14 -8.91
CA LEU A 82 -1.14 -4.49 -7.57
C LEU A 82 -2.16 -5.63 -7.64
N ARG A 83 -3.01 -5.67 -8.69
CA ARG A 83 -3.94 -6.80 -8.92
C ARG A 83 -3.21 -8.09 -9.26
N GLN A 84 -2.14 -8.04 -10.05
CA GLN A 84 -1.29 -9.21 -10.32
C GLN A 84 -0.70 -9.75 -9.02
N ALA A 85 -0.10 -8.87 -8.20
CA ALA A 85 0.45 -9.26 -6.91
C ALA A 85 -0.60 -9.86 -5.96
N SER A 86 -1.78 -9.24 -5.89
CA SER A 86 -2.92 -9.75 -5.11
C SER A 86 -3.37 -11.13 -5.60
N ALA A 87 -3.30 -11.40 -6.90
CA ALA A 87 -3.67 -12.69 -7.47
C ALA A 87 -2.67 -13.79 -7.09
N GLU A 88 -1.36 -13.50 -7.09
CA GLU A 88 -0.33 -14.45 -6.64
C GLU A 88 -0.46 -14.77 -5.15
N ILE A 89 -0.72 -13.74 -4.33
CA ILE A 89 -1.00 -13.92 -2.90
C ILE A 89 -2.23 -14.81 -2.72
N ARG A 90 -3.32 -14.50 -3.43
CA ARG A 90 -4.56 -15.30 -3.36
C ARG A 90 -4.33 -16.76 -3.77
N LYS A 91 -3.57 -16.99 -4.84
CA LYS A 91 -3.22 -18.34 -5.32
C LYS A 91 -2.45 -19.12 -4.25
N SER A 92 -1.52 -18.45 -3.57
CA SER A 92 -0.68 -19.04 -2.53
C SER A 92 -1.46 -19.34 -1.25
N ASN A 93 -2.55 -18.62 -0.97
CA ASN A 93 -3.32 -18.71 0.26
C ASN A 93 -4.73 -19.31 0.05
N ASN A 94 -4.83 -20.41 -0.70
CA ASN A 94 -6.07 -21.19 -0.90
C ASN A 94 -7.27 -20.39 -1.44
N GLY A 95 -7.02 -19.38 -2.27
CA GLY A 95 -8.09 -18.55 -2.84
C GLY A 95 -8.47 -17.35 -1.99
N GLU A 96 -7.83 -17.14 -0.84
CA GLU A 96 -8.13 -16.05 0.10
C GLU A 96 -7.02 -15.00 0.16
N LEU A 97 -7.37 -13.79 0.59
CA LEU A 97 -6.40 -12.75 0.93
C LEU A 97 -6.29 -12.69 2.47
N PRO A 98 -5.18 -13.15 3.07
CA PRO A 98 -5.06 -13.19 4.52
C PRO A 98 -4.98 -11.78 5.12
N ALA A 99 -5.48 -11.62 6.35
CA ALA A 99 -5.36 -10.39 7.10
C ALA A 99 -3.93 -10.20 7.65
N VAL A 100 -3.46 -8.95 7.68
CA VAL A 100 -2.16 -8.55 8.21
C VAL A 100 -2.36 -7.78 9.51
N LEU A 101 -1.66 -8.19 10.57
CA LEU A 101 -1.64 -7.50 11.86
C LEU A 101 -0.26 -6.91 12.14
N ASP A 102 -0.19 -5.60 12.30
CA ASP A 102 0.99 -4.89 12.80
C ASP A 102 0.70 -4.25 14.17
N PRO A 103 1.09 -4.90 15.28
CA PRO A 103 0.80 -4.39 16.62
C PRO A 103 1.67 -3.20 17.03
N PHE A 104 2.70 -2.85 16.24
CA PHE A 104 3.66 -1.78 16.49
C PHE A 104 3.86 -0.93 15.23
N ALA A 105 2.75 -0.44 14.69
CA ALA A 105 2.69 0.10 13.33
C ALA A 105 3.55 1.34 13.12
N GLY A 106 3.80 2.14 14.16
CA GLY A 106 4.61 3.34 14.10
C GLY A 106 4.16 4.27 12.98
N GLY A 107 5.01 4.46 11.97
CA GLY A 107 4.70 5.29 10.80
C GLY A 107 3.69 4.70 9.80
N GLY A 108 3.19 3.48 10.03
CA GLY A 108 2.13 2.85 9.23
C GLY A 108 2.59 2.20 7.92
N ALA A 109 3.88 1.88 7.78
CA ALA A 109 4.44 1.36 6.52
C ALA A 109 3.85 -0.01 6.11
N ILE A 110 3.82 -0.98 7.04
CA ILE A 110 3.27 -2.32 6.79
C ILE A 110 1.77 -2.26 6.48
N PRO A 111 0.91 -1.66 7.33
CA PRO A 111 -0.53 -1.66 7.05
C PRO A 111 -0.90 -0.86 5.78
N LEU A 112 -0.17 0.21 5.45
CA LEU A 112 -0.38 0.94 4.19
C LEU A 112 -0.08 0.07 2.96
N GLU A 113 1.05 -0.64 2.97
CA GLU A 113 1.42 -1.49 1.85
C GLU A 113 0.56 -2.76 1.76
N ALA A 114 0.11 -3.29 2.90
CA ALA A 114 -0.86 -4.38 2.95
C ALA A 114 -2.18 -3.98 2.26
N GLN A 115 -2.69 -2.78 2.59
CA GLN A 115 -3.89 -2.24 1.96
C GLN A 115 -3.72 -2.04 0.43
N ARG A 116 -2.54 -1.58 -0.02
CA ARG A 116 -2.23 -1.46 -1.46
C ARG A 116 -2.27 -2.81 -2.18
N LEU A 117 -1.83 -3.88 -1.52
CA LEU A 117 -1.90 -5.26 -1.99
C LEU A 117 -3.29 -5.89 -1.82
N GLY A 118 -4.31 -5.10 -1.42
CA GLY A 118 -5.68 -5.57 -1.25
C GLY A 118 -5.93 -6.42 0.00
N LEU A 119 -4.97 -6.48 0.92
CA LEU A 119 -5.06 -7.24 2.17
C LEU A 119 -5.88 -6.45 3.21
N GLU A 120 -6.64 -7.16 4.04
CA GLU A 120 -7.17 -6.58 5.28
C GLU A 120 -5.99 -6.26 6.22
N ALA A 121 -5.92 -5.03 6.73
CA ALA A 121 -4.81 -4.57 7.55
C ALA A 121 -5.32 -4.04 8.89
N HIS A 122 -4.81 -4.62 9.98
CA HIS A 122 -5.01 -4.16 11.34
C HIS A 122 -3.70 -3.59 11.89
N ALA A 123 -3.78 -2.41 12.47
CA ALA A 123 -2.63 -1.70 13.00
C ALA A 123 -2.93 -1.17 14.41
N SER A 124 -1.98 -1.32 15.32
CA SER A 124 -2.01 -0.67 16.62
C SER A 124 -0.69 -0.01 16.95
N ASP A 125 -0.74 0.99 17.82
CA ASP A 125 0.44 1.59 18.44
C ASP A 125 -0.01 2.23 19.77
N LEU A 126 0.87 2.24 20.77
CA LEU A 126 0.62 2.96 22.03
C LEU A 126 0.83 4.45 21.89
N ASN A 127 1.63 4.87 20.91
CA ASN A 127 1.90 6.27 20.66
C ASN A 127 0.71 6.93 19.94
N PRO A 128 0.03 7.92 20.54
CA PRO A 128 -1.11 8.58 19.92
C PRO A 128 -0.77 9.28 18.60
N LEU A 129 0.48 9.71 18.42
CA LEU A 129 0.96 10.28 17.15
C LEU A 129 1.02 9.22 16.05
N ALA A 130 1.53 8.02 16.35
CA ALA A 130 1.53 6.90 15.42
C ALA A 130 0.09 6.53 15.05
N VAL A 131 -0.80 6.42 16.03
CA VAL A 131 -2.23 6.17 15.79
C VAL A 131 -2.84 7.21 14.86
N LEU A 132 -2.56 8.50 15.08
CA LEU A 132 -3.07 9.57 14.22
C LEU A 132 -2.55 9.46 12.78
N ILE A 133 -1.25 9.19 12.60
CA ILE A 133 -0.65 8.98 11.28
C ILE A 133 -1.31 7.80 10.56
N ASN A 134 -1.50 6.67 11.25
CA ASN A 134 -2.14 5.48 10.68
C ASN A 134 -3.60 5.77 10.31
N LYS A 135 -4.35 6.51 11.14
CA LYS A 135 -5.71 6.94 10.82
C LYS A 135 -5.76 7.80 9.56
N ALA A 136 -4.86 8.78 9.46
CA ALA A 136 -4.80 9.69 8.32
C ALA A 136 -4.41 8.99 7.01
N LEU A 137 -3.55 7.96 7.07
CA LEU A 137 -3.04 7.27 5.88
C LEU A 137 -3.93 6.10 5.44
N ILE A 138 -4.47 5.33 6.39
CA ILE A 138 -5.02 3.98 6.12
C ILE A 138 -6.51 3.90 6.44
N GLU A 139 -6.98 4.54 7.51
CA GLU A 139 -8.37 4.37 7.97
C GLU A 139 -9.32 5.39 7.35
N ILE A 140 -8.94 6.66 7.32
CA ILE A 140 -9.82 7.76 6.90
C ILE A 140 -10.01 7.77 5.37
N PRO A 141 -8.96 7.81 4.52
CA PRO A 141 -9.15 7.98 3.08
C PRO A 141 -10.09 6.95 2.42
N PRO A 142 -10.02 5.64 2.72
CA PRO A 142 -10.92 4.66 2.12
C PRO A 142 -12.39 4.85 2.53
N LYS A 143 -12.68 5.35 3.74
CA LYS A 143 -14.06 5.63 4.19
C LYS A 143 -14.74 6.73 3.36
N PHE A 144 -13.94 7.57 2.71
CA PHE A 144 -14.38 8.65 1.83
C PHE A 144 -14.10 8.37 0.36
N ALA A 145 -13.70 7.14 0.01
CA ALA A 145 -13.44 6.78 -1.37
C ALA A 145 -14.71 6.96 -2.23
N GLY A 146 -14.58 7.67 -3.34
CA GLY A 146 -15.69 7.93 -4.28
C GLY A 146 -16.74 8.93 -3.79
N LYS A 147 -16.57 9.51 -2.59
CA LYS A 147 -17.55 10.45 -2.03
C LYS A 147 -17.26 11.88 -2.49
N PRO A 148 -18.31 12.68 -2.76
CA PRO A 148 -18.14 14.10 -3.02
C PRO A 148 -17.65 14.84 -1.75
N PRO A 149 -16.97 16.00 -1.92
CA PRO A 149 -16.61 16.87 -0.81
C PRO A 149 -17.86 17.39 -0.10
N VAL A 150 -17.74 17.62 1.20
CA VAL A 150 -18.78 18.21 2.04
C VAL A 150 -18.80 19.74 1.91
N TYR A 151 -17.67 20.36 1.53
CA TYR A 151 -17.54 21.81 1.40
C TYR A 151 -18.62 22.41 0.46
N PRO A 152 -19.40 23.40 0.93
CA PRO A 152 -20.44 24.03 0.13
C PRO A 152 -19.88 24.61 -1.17
N GLY A 153 -20.46 24.22 -2.31
CA GLY A 153 -20.06 24.75 -3.62
C GLY A 153 -18.98 23.94 -4.35
N SER A 154 -18.32 22.97 -3.71
CA SER A 154 -17.38 22.06 -4.39
C SER A 154 -18.04 20.77 -4.89
N ALA A 155 -19.14 20.32 -4.26
CA ALA A 155 -19.76 19.03 -4.59
C ALA A 155 -20.19 18.88 -6.08
N GLY A 156 -20.64 19.98 -6.70
CA GLY A 156 -21.02 20.02 -8.13
C GLY A 156 -19.91 20.44 -9.08
N ALA A 157 -18.69 20.69 -8.58
CA ALA A 157 -17.58 21.20 -9.40
C ALA A 157 -16.95 20.12 -10.30
N ASN A 158 -17.21 18.83 -10.04
CA ASN A 158 -16.65 17.72 -10.79
C ASN A 158 -17.76 16.93 -11.51
N LEU A 159 -17.83 17.10 -12.83
CA LEU A 159 -18.83 16.45 -13.70
C LEU A 159 -18.55 14.96 -13.94
N THR A 160 -17.30 14.52 -13.77
CA THR A 160 -16.89 13.11 -13.97
C THR A 160 -17.01 12.27 -12.70
N GLY A 161 -17.48 12.86 -11.59
CA GLY A 161 -17.49 12.22 -10.27
C GLY A 161 -16.12 12.29 -9.58
N TRP A 162 -16.08 11.84 -8.33
CA TRP A 162 -14.89 11.92 -7.48
C TRP A 162 -14.22 10.55 -7.43
N SER A 163 -12.94 10.48 -7.76
CA SER A 163 -12.17 9.23 -7.73
C SER A 163 -11.40 9.12 -6.42
N ARG A 164 -11.25 7.88 -5.89
CA ARG A 164 -10.46 7.62 -4.67
C ARG A 164 -10.83 8.63 -3.56
N ALA A 165 -9.84 9.23 -2.89
CA ALA A 165 -10.05 10.22 -1.84
C ALA A 165 -10.08 11.68 -2.33
N GLU A 166 -10.36 11.95 -3.61
CA GLU A 166 -10.33 13.31 -4.17
C GLU A 166 -11.31 14.27 -3.48
N GLY A 167 -12.53 13.80 -3.14
CA GLY A 167 -13.50 14.63 -2.43
C GLY A 167 -13.01 15.04 -1.04
N LEU A 168 -12.40 14.10 -0.30
CA LEU A 168 -11.76 14.40 0.97
C LEU A 168 -10.59 15.37 0.81
N ALA A 169 -9.76 15.19 -0.22
CA ALA A 169 -8.64 16.09 -0.50
C ALA A 169 -9.13 17.52 -0.85
N GLU A 170 -10.26 17.64 -1.54
CA GLU A 170 -10.92 18.92 -1.80
C GLU A 170 -11.38 19.59 -0.50
N ASP A 171 -12.03 18.85 0.40
CA ASP A 171 -12.43 19.38 1.71
C ASP A 171 -11.22 19.90 2.50
N VAL A 172 -10.15 19.10 2.59
CA VAL A 172 -8.91 19.50 3.30
C VAL A 172 -8.34 20.79 2.72
N ARG A 173 -8.36 20.96 1.40
CA ARG A 173 -7.86 22.18 0.75
C ARG A 173 -8.73 23.39 1.09
N ARG A 174 -10.05 23.27 0.93
CA ARG A 174 -11.00 24.38 1.12
C ARG A 174 -11.07 24.84 2.56
N TYR A 175 -11.19 23.91 3.50
CA TYR A 175 -11.18 24.27 4.92
C TYR A 175 -9.80 24.76 5.37
N GLY A 176 -8.71 24.26 4.76
CA GLY A 176 -7.35 24.74 5.03
C GLY A 176 -7.06 26.15 4.49
N GLU A 177 -7.76 26.60 3.46
CA GLU A 177 -7.76 28.01 3.02
C GLU A 177 -8.57 28.89 3.97
N TRP A 178 -9.73 28.41 4.44
CA TRP A 178 -10.58 29.18 5.36
C TRP A 178 -9.95 29.43 6.74
N MET A 179 -9.13 28.51 7.23
CA MET A 179 -8.45 28.63 8.53
C MET A 179 -7.18 29.49 8.52
N ARG A 180 -6.69 29.91 7.33
CA ARG A 180 -5.51 30.77 7.19
C ARG A 180 -5.88 32.24 7.24
#